data_AF-A0A6C0KCY7-F1
#
_entry.id   AF-A0A6C0KCY7-F1
#
_cell.length_a   1.000
_cell.length_b   1.000
_cell.length_c   1.000
_cell.angle_alpha   90.00
_cell.angle_beta   90.00
_cell.angle_gamma   90.00
#
_symmetry.space_group_name_H-M   'P 1'
#
loop_
_entity.id
_entity.type
_entity.pdbx_description
1 polymer ?
#
loop_
_entity_poly.entity_id
_entity_poly.type
_entity_poly.pdbx_seq_one_letter_code
_entity_poly.pdbx_strand_id
1 'polypeptide(L)'
;MSSNTRITELEAKVATLTTMMLALAVQTQKPAKEKKEKKAKDPDAPKRPLTAYNLFVREMKTQDPKTDMKELGRMWKQDYPDKSDRTEWNDQAAAAKKVYKAEMEAWSVRTKSN
;
A
#
# COMPACT_ATOMS: atom_id res chain seq x y z
N MET A 1 -22.88 -7.60 -60.39
CA MET A 1 -21.57 -7.90 -59.77
C MET A 1 -21.37 -7.02 -58.54
N SER A 2 -21.95 -7.34 -57.38
CA SER A 2 -21.75 -6.51 -56.17
C SER A 2 -22.14 -7.17 -54.83
N SER A 3 -22.45 -8.47 -54.83
CA SER A 3 -22.83 -9.19 -53.59
C SER A 3 -21.62 -9.81 -52.90
N ASN A 4 -20.70 -10.42 -53.68
CA ASN A 4 -19.52 -11.09 -53.12
C ASN A 4 -18.54 -10.11 -52.45
N THR A 5 -18.37 -8.90 -53.00
CA THR A 5 -17.50 -7.87 -52.42
C THR A 5 -18.02 -7.34 -51.08
N ARG A 6 -19.35 -7.23 -50.92
CA ARG A 6 -19.97 -6.82 -49.65
C ARG A 6 -19.83 -7.89 -48.58
N ILE A 7 -19.88 -9.16 -48.96
CA ILE A 7 -19.67 -10.30 -48.05
C ILE A 7 -18.22 -10.31 -47.55
N THR A 8 -17.23 -10.16 -48.45
CA THR A 8 -15.81 -10.10 -48.05
C THR A 8 -15.51 -8.89 -47.15
N GLU A 9 -16.18 -7.76 -47.38
CA GLU A 9 -16.04 -6.57 -46.53
C GLU A 9 -16.66 -6.79 -45.14
N LEU A 10 -17.80 -7.51 -45.06
CA LEU A 10 -18.43 -7.86 -43.79
C LEU A 10 -17.53 -8.81 -42.98
N GLU A 11 -16.93 -9.80 -43.62
CA GLU A 11 -16.01 -10.75 -42.98
C GLU A 11 -14.76 -10.05 -42.43
N ALA A 12 -14.21 -9.09 -43.17
CA ALA A 12 -13.08 -8.27 -42.69
C ALA A 12 -13.47 -7.40 -41.48
N LYS A 13 -14.70 -6.85 -41.45
CA LYS A 13 -15.23 -6.08 -40.31
C LYS A 13 -15.44 -6.95 -39.06
N VAL A 14 -15.91 -8.19 -39.23
CA VAL A 14 -16.06 -9.15 -38.14
C VAL A 14 -14.69 -9.58 -37.59
N ALA A 15 -13.71 -9.83 -38.46
CA ALA A 15 -12.35 -10.19 -38.04
C ALA A 15 -11.65 -9.06 -37.26
N THR A 16 -11.84 -7.81 -37.69
CA THR A 16 -11.29 -6.63 -36.98
C THR A 16 -11.97 -6.40 -35.64
N LEU A 17 -13.30 -6.53 -35.55
CA LEU A 17 -14.03 -6.46 -34.28
C LEU A 17 -13.60 -7.56 -33.29
N THR A 18 -13.40 -8.78 -33.79
CA THR A 18 -12.92 -9.91 -32.97
C THR A 18 -11.52 -9.63 -32.42
N THR A 19 -10.64 -9.07 -33.25
CA THR A 19 -9.28 -8.68 -32.84
C THR A 19 -9.31 -7.57 -31.79
N MET A 20 -10.18 -6.57 -31.94
CA MET A 20 -10.36 -5.51 -30.95
C MET A 20 -10.93 -6.03 -29.62
N MET A 21 -11.89 -6.97 -29.65
CA MET A 21 -12.38 -7.62 -28.43
C MET A 21 -11.28 -8.41 -27.71
N LEU A 22 -10.44 -9.15 -28.45
CA LEU A 22 -9.31 -9.87 -27.85
C LEU A 22 -8.29 -8.91 -27.23
N ALA A 23 -8.01 -7.79 -27.90
CA ALA A 23 -7.09 -6.77 -27.41
C ALA A 23 -7.60 -6.07 -26.13
N LEU A 24 -8.92 -5.88 -25.99
CA LEU A 24 -9.53 -5.32 -24.77
C LEU A 24 -9.55 -6.32 -23.60
N ALA A 25 -9.60 -7.63 -23.87
CA ALA A 25 -9.57 -8.66 -22.82
C ALA A 25 -8.17 -8.82 -22.16
N VAL A 26 -7.11 -8.33 -22.78
CA VAL A 26 -5.74 -8.31 -22.24
C VAL A 26 -5.53 -7.05 -21.40
N GLN A 27 -6.37 -6.85 -20.38
CA GLN A 27 -6.23 -5.75 -19.43
C GLN A 27 -5.95 -6.27 -18.01
N THR A 28 -4.65 -6.29 -17.68
CA THR A 28 -4.09 -6.17 -16.32
C THR A 28 -4.35 -7.30 -15.30
N GLN A 29 -3.80 -8.50 -15.55
CA GLN A 29 -3.43 -9.35 -14.42
C GLN A 29 -2.12 -8.84 -13.80
N LYS A 30 -2.23 -8.03 -12.74
CA LYS A 30 -1.08 -7.65 -11.92
C LYS A 30 -0.48 -8.94 -11.33
N PRO A 31 0.81 -9.24 -11.55
CA PRO A 31 1.40 -10.49 -11.05
C PRO A 31 1.25 -10.53 -9.53
N ALA A 32 0.62 -11.59 -9.03
CA ALA A 32 0.46 -11.84 -7.61
C ALA A 32 1.86 -11.95 -7.01
N LYS A 33 2.23 -10.95 -6.19
CA LYS A 33 3.54 -10.91 -5.54
C LYS A 33 3.61 -12.08 -4.55
N GLU A 34 4.49 -13.04 -4.82
CA GLU A 34 4.73 -14.18 -3.92
C GLU A 34 4.93 -13.69 -2.49
N LYS A 35 4.13 -14.21 -1.56
CA LYS A 35 4.23 -13.88 -0.14
C LYS A 35 5.51 -14.55 0.37
N LYS A 36 6.58 -13.77 0.50
CA LYS A 36 7.79 -14.20 1.23
C LYS A 36 7.37 -14.69 2.62
N GLU A 37 7.77 -15.91 2.95
CA GLU A 37 7.62 -16.44 4.30
C GLU A 37 8.30 -15.50 5.30
N LYS A 38 7.55 -15.10 6.33
CA LYS A 38 8.07 -14.21 7.36
C LYS A 38 8.98 -15.05 8.25
N LYS A 39 10.28 -14.73 8.28
CA LYS A 39 11.19 -15.24 9.32
C LYS A 39 10.54 -15.03 10.69
N ALA A 40 10.61 -16.06 11.54
CA ALA A 40 10.24 -15.95 12.94
C ALA A 40 10.99 -14.76 13.54
N LYS A 41 10.24 -13.82 14.11
CA LYS A 41 10.85 -12.68 14.81
C LYS A 41 11.28 -13.18 16.18
N ASP A 42 12.53 -12.91 16.54
CA ASP A 42 13.01 -13.14 17.91
C ASP A 42 12.07 -12.42 18.89
N PRO A 43 11.56 -13.10 19.93
CA PRO A 43 10.65 -12.50 20.92
C PRO A 43 11.22 -11.26 21.61
N ASP A 44 12.55 -11.22 21.76
CA ASP A 44 13.27 -10.14 22.44
C ASP A 44 13.70 -8.99 21.52
N ALA A 45 13.39 -9.07 20.22
CA ALA A 45 13.73 -8.00 19.28
C ALA A 45 12.87 -6.75 19.54
N PRO A 46 13.48 -5.55 19.61
CA PRO A 46 12.74 -4.30 19.78
C PRO A 46 11.66 -4.13 18.72
N LYS A 47 10.49 -3.65 19.13
CA LYS A 47 9.34 -3.46 18.24
C LYS A 47 9.53 -2.18 17.43
N ARG A 48 9.25 -2.24 16.12
CA ARG A 48 9.38 -1.09 15.22
C ARG A 48 8.57 0.11 15.73
N PRO A 49 9.11 1.34 15.65
CA PRO A 49 8.44 2.53 16.14
C PRO A 49 7.25 2.85 15.22
N LEU A 50 6.22 3.47 15.78
CA LEU A 50 5.07 3.95 15.02
C LEU A 50 5.45 5.19 14.21
N THR A 51 4.91 5.30 12.99
CA THR A 51 5.03 6.50 12.17
C THR A 51 3.97 7.53 12.58
N ALA A 52 4.15 8.78 12.17
CA ALA A 52 3.18 9.86 12.44
C ALA A 52 1.75 9.48 12.00
N TYR A 53 1.60 8.91 10.81
CA TYR A 53 0.30 8.42 10.33
C TYR A 53 -0.29 7.31 11.22
N ASN A 54 0.53 6.38 11.71
CA ASN A 54 0.02 5.30 12.57
C ASN A 54 -0.38 5.82 13.96
N LEU A 55 0.27 6.87 14.46
CA LEU A 55 -0.13 7.56 15.68
C LEU A 55 -1.47 8.27 15.48
N PHE A 56 -1.64 8.98 14.37
CA PHE A 56 -2.93 9.57 13.98
C PHE A 56 -4.04 8.52 13.86
N VAL A 57 -3.79 7.41 13.18
CA VAL A 57 -4.77 6.31 13.06
C VAL A 57 -5.15 5.74 14.42
N ARG A 58 -4.19 5.60 15.33
CA ARG A 58 -4.45 5.13 16.70
C ARG A 58 -5.35 6.12 17.44
N GLU A 59 -5.05 7.40 17.36
CA GLU A 59 -5.85 8.45 18.00
C GLU A 59 -7.28 8.44 17.45
N MET A 60 -7.42 8.47 16.12
CA MET A 60 -8.73 8.49 15.49
C MET A 60 -9.53 7.20 15.74
N LYS A 61 -8.89 6.03 15.79
CA LYS A 61 -9.55 4.76 16.18
C LYS A 61 -9.91 4.70 17.66
N THR A 62 -9.26 5.49 18.51
CA THR A 62 -9.64 5.61 19.92
C THR A 62 -10.92 6.42 20.06
N GLN A 63 -11.09 7.43 19.21
CA GLN A 63 -12.29 8.26 19.15
C GLN A 63 -13.46 7.55 18.43
N ASP A 64 -13.19 6.92 17.28
CA ASP A 64 -14.15 6.09 16.54
C ASP A 64 -13.50 4.77 16.07
N PRO A 65 -13.75 3.66 16.80
CA PRO A 65 -13.21 2.35 16.43
C PRO A 65 -13.70 1.82 15.07
N LYS A 66 -14.85 2.30 14.59
CA LYS A 66 -15.51 1.82 13.37
C LYS A 66 -15.03 2.54 12.11
N THR A 67 -14.22 3.60 12.25
CA THR A 67 -13.68 4.31 11.10
C THR A 67 -12.86 3.38 10.20
N ASP A 68 -13.19 3.38 8.91
CA ASP A 68 -12.47 2.59 7.91
C ASP A 68 -11.07 3.17 7.66
N MET A 69 -10.10 2.30 7.42
CA MET A 69 -8.71 2.70 7.15
C MET A 69 -8.59 3.55 5.88
N LYS A 70 -9.51 3.38 4.91
CA LYS A 70 -9.54 4.24 3.72
C LYS A 70 -9.94 5.67 4.07
N GLU A 71 -10.86 5.83 5.02
CA GLU A 71 -11.33 7.15 5.42
C GLU A 71 -10.27 7.90 6.22
N LEU A 72 -9.59 7.21 7.13
CA LEU A 72 -8.41 7.75 7.82
C LEU A 72 -7.32 8.21 6.84
N GLY A 73 -7.11 7.45 5.76
CA GLY A 73 -6.17 7.81 4.71
C GLY A 73 -6.58 9.04 3.89
N ARG A 74 -7.90 9.26 3.70
CA ARG A 74 -8.43 10.48 3.08
C ARG A 74 -8.27 11.68 4.01
N MET A 75 -8.77 11.55 5.23
CA MET A 75 -8.72 12.54 6.29
C MET A 75 -7.29 13.05 6.52
N TRP A 76 -6.31 12.14 6.59
CA TRP A 76 -4.90 12.51 6.70
C TRP A 76 -4.42 13.39 5.53
N LYS A 77 -4.87 13.13 4.30
CA LYS A 77 -4.44 13.87 3.11
C LYS A 77 -5.21 15.17 2.90
N GLN A 78 -6.50 15.19 3.24
CA GLN A 78 -7.41 16.30 2.97
C GLN A 78 -7.44 17.30 4.12
N ASP A 79 -7.53 16.83 5.37
CA ASP A 79 -7.72 17.68 6.54
C ASP A 79 -6.40 18.17 7.11
N TYR A 80 -5.33 17.40 6.87
CA TYR A 80 -3.97 17.74 7.30
C TYR A 80 -3.03 17.83 6.10
N PRO A 81 -3.27 18.65 5.08
CA PRO A 81 -2.42 18.68 3.88
C PRO A 81 -1.00 19.15 4.22
N ASP A 82 -0.88 20.06 5.17
CA ASP A 82 0.37 20.71 5.55
C ASP A 82 1.15 19.94 6.61
N LYS A 83 2.47 20.13 6.60
CA LYS A 83 3.36 19.50 7.57
C LYS A 83 3.22 20.10 8.96
N SER A 84 2.76 21.36 9.07
CA SER A 84 2.52 22.07 10.32
C SER A 84 1.49 21.37 11.19
N ASP A 85 0.39 20.94 10.59
CA ASP A 85 -0.74 20.35 11.32
C ASP A 85 -0.43 18.92 11.78
N ARG A 86 0.60 18.32 11.17
CA ARG A 86 1.12 17.00 11.51
C ARG A 86 2.32 17.04 12.46
N THR A 87 2.72 18.23 12.92
CA THR A 87 3.98 18.41 13.70
C THR A 87 3.97 17.58 14.98
N GLU A 88 2.86 17.56 15.71
CA GLU A 88 2.75 16.78 16.95
C GLU A 88 3.00 15.28 16.70
N TRP A 89 2.33 14.68 15.71
CA TRP A 89 2.54 13.27 15.39
C TRP A 89 3.94 13.01 14.81
N ASN A 90 4.52 13.98 14.09
CA ASN A 90 5.88 13.88 13.58
C ASN A 90 6.91 13.90 14.72
N ASP A 91 6.73 14.75 15.71
CA ASP A 91 7.61 14.86 16.88
C ASP A 91 7.51 13.60 17.75
N GLN A 92 6.30 13.11 18.00
CA GLN A 92 6.08 11.84 18.69
C GLN A 92 6.71 10.67 17.93
N ALA A 93 6.55 10.60 16.60
CA ALA A 93 7.19 9.58 15.78
C ALA A 93 8.73 9.69 15.79
N ALA A 94 9.27 10.90 15.80
CA ALA A 94 10.70 11.14 15.91
C ALA A 94 11.25 10.70 17.28
N ALA A 95 10.54 10.99 18.36
CA ALA A 95 10.87 10.53 19.71
C ALA A 95 10.85 9.01 19.80
N ALA A 96 9.77 8.37 19.32
CA ALA A 96 9.67 6.90 19.29
C ALA A 96 10.79 6.26 18.46
N LYS A 97 11.19 6.89 17.34
CA LYS A 97 12.31 6.42 16.52
C LYS A 97 13.65 6.50 17.25
N LYS A 98 13.88 7.54 18.06
CA LYS A 98 15.09 7.66 18.90
C LYS A 98 15.15 6.55 19.94
N VAL A 99 14.06 6.30 20.64
CA VAL A 99 13.96 5.20 21.64
C VAL A 99 14.26 3.86 20.99
N TYR A 100 13.58 3.55 19.87
CA TYR A 100 13.82 2.30 19.14
C TYR A 100 15.27 2.15 18.69
N LYS A 101 15.93 3.24 18.28
CA LYS A 101 17.34 3.19 17.87
C LYS A 101 18.23 2.76 19.05
N ALA A 102 18.03 3.35 20.23
CA ALA A 102 18.76 2.97 21.43
C ALA A 102 18.49 1.51 21.85
N GLU A 103 17.23 1.08 21.82
CA GLU A 103 16.84 -0.30 22.11
C GLU A 103 17.44 -1.30 21.11
N MET A 104 17.47 -0.97 19.82
CA MET A 104 18.08 -1.79 18.77
C MET A 104 19.59 -1.89 18.92
N GLU A 105 20.26 -0.81 19.31
CA GLU A 105 21.69 -0.82 19.62
C GLU A 105 21.96 -1.76 20.79
N ALA A 106 21.21 -1.65 21.89
CA ALA A 106 21.32 -2.54 23.04
C ALA A 106 21.04 -4.01 22.69
N TRP A 107 20.00 -4.27 21.89
CA TRP A 107 19.67 -5.61 21.40
C TRP A 107 20.75 -6.18 20.49
N SER A 108 21.30 -5.37 19.57
CA SER A 108 22.37 -5.81 18.68
C SER A 108 23.66 -6.10 19.44
N VAL A 109 23.96 -5.38 20.51
CA VAL A 109 25.12 -5.68 21.38
C VAL A 109 24.89 -7.01 22.09
N ARG A 110 23.71 -7.22 22.69
CA ARG A 110 23.35 -8.48 23.37
C ARG A 110 23.45 -9.70 22.46
N THR A 111 22.93 -9.60 21.24
CA THR A 111 22.92 -10.71 20.27
C THR A 111 24.26 -10.99 19.61
N LYS A 112 25.21 -10.05 19.61
CA LYS A 112 26.58 -10.27 19.12
C LYS A 112 27.52 -10.85 20.18
N SER A 113 27.16 -10.74 21.46
CA SER A 113 27.98 -11.20 22.58
C SER A 113 27.65 -12.63 23.03
N ASN A 114 26.70 -13.30 22.37
CA ASN A 114 26.28 -14.68 22.60
C ASN A 114 26.41 -15.48 21.30
#